data_AF-A0A2D6BSA8-F1
#
_entry.id   AF-A0A2D6BSA8-F1
#
_cell.length_a   1.000
_cell.length_b   1.000
_cell.length_c   1.000
_cell.angle_alpha   90.00
_cell.angle_beta   90.00
_cell.angle_gamma   90.00
#
_symmetry.space_group_name_H-M   'P 1'
#
loop_
_entity.id
_entity.type
_entity.pdbx_description
1 polymer ?
#
loop_
_entity_poly.entity_id
_entity_poly.type
_entity_poly.pdbx_seq_one_letter_code
_entity_poly.pdbx_strand_id
1 'polypeptide(L)'
;MKWSLMDSTIRKTVASQTQLARDVAGARDAASKYLLSLQHDDGHWCGELEGASILESEYVLVQHLLGRADSDRSRKAAAHLRAQQQEDGGWAIYAGGPADVSTSAKAYLVLKLMGDDPNAPHMAKARECVLHLGGLEACNTFTQIYMAVFGQFDWRRCPAVPPEMTLLPNWSPFNLYGISSWSRTIVV
;
A
#
# COMPACT_ATOMS: atom_id res chain seq x y z
N MET A 1 56.36 7.40 -30.18
CA MET A 1 55.48 8.13 -29.23
C MET A 1 54.11 7.47 -28.97
N LYS A 2 53.49 6.77 -29.94
CA LYS A 2 52.17 6.12 -29.75
C LYS A 2 52.12 4.92 -28.78
N TRP A 3 53.20 4.14 -28.65
CA TRP A 3 53.24 2.93 -27.80
C TRP A 3 53.26 3.21 -26.28
N SER A 4 53.91 4.28 -25.84
CA SER A 4 54.01 4.66 -24.41
C SER A 4 52.67 5.16 -23.84
N LEU A 5 51.87 5.86 -24.66
CA LEU A 5 50.52 6.29 -24.29
C LEU A 5 49.55 5.11 -24.14
N MET A 6 49.69 4.08 -24.99
CA MET A 6 48.85 2.88 -24.94
C MET A 6 49.14 2.05 -23.68
N ASP A 7 50.41 1.89 -23.31
CA ASP A 7 50.82 1.17 -22.08
C ASP A 7 50.38 1.92 -20.80
N SER A 8 50.41 3.25 -20.80
CA SER A 8 49.90 4.06 -19.69
C SER A 8 48.37 3.96 -19.51
N THR A 9 47.65 3.82 -20.63
CA THR A 9 46.18 3.68 -20.63
C THR A 9 45.79 2.29 -20.13
N ILE A 10 46.47 1.23 -20.59
CA ILE A 10 46.26 -0.14 -20.11
C ILE A 10 46.52 -0.25 -18.60
N ARG A 11 47.62 0.34 -18.09
CA ARG A 11 47.93 0.33 -16.65
C ARG A 11 46.88 1.07 -15.81
N LYS A 12 46.38 2.23 -16.28
CA LYS A 12 45.30 2.97 -15.60
C LYS A 12 44.00 2.18 -15.58
N THR A 13 43.66 1.50 -16.69
CA THR A 13 42.47 0.65 -16.77
C THR A 13 42.56 -0.56 -15.84
N VAL A 14 43.71 -1.24 -15.80
CA VAL A 14 43.93 -2.38 -14.89
C VAL A 14 43.92 -1.94 -13.41
N ALA A 15 44.53 -0.80 -13.08
CA ALA A 15 44.51 -0.25 -11.72
C ALA A 15 43.08 0.16 -11.28
N SER A 16 42.31 0.76 -12.19
CA SER A 16 40.89 1.10 -11.98
C SER A 16 40.04 -0.16 -11.76
N GLN A 17 40.24 -1.21 -12.56
CA GLN A 17 39.56 -2.50 -12.40
C GLN A 17 39.92 -3.19 -11.07
N THR A 18 41.18 -3.09 -10.64
CA THR A 18 41.65 -3.66 -9.36
C THR A 18 41.09 -2.90 -8.15
N GLN A 19 40.90 -1.57 -8.26
CA GLN A 19 40.23 -0.79 -7.23
C GLN A 19 38.75 -1.14 -7.16
N LEU A 20 38.06 -1.17 -8.30
CA LEU A 20 36.65 -1.56 -8.38
C LEU A 20 36.40 -2.96 -7.79
N ALA A 21 37.26 -3.94 -8.09
CA ALA A 21 37.14 -5.28 -7.53
C ALA A 21 37.26 -5.31 -6.00
N ARG A 22 38.15 -4.48 -5.42
CA ARG A 22 38.29 -4.34 -3.97
C ARG A 22 37.07 -3.65 -3.35
N ASP A 23 36.57 -2.60 -3.99
CA ASP A 23 35.40 -1.86 -3.50
C ASP A 23 34.14 -2.75 -3.53
N VAL A 24 33.96 -3.53 -4.60
CA VAL A 24 32.87 -4.52 -4.71
C VAL A 24 32.99 -5.60 -3.65
N ALA A 25 34.20 -6.13 -3.39
CA ALA A 25 34.41 -7.13 -2.34
C ALA A 25 34.09 -6.55 -0.96
N GLY A 26 34.56 -5.32 -0.68
CA GLY A 26 34.25 -4.62 0.57
C GLY A 26 32.77 -4.36 0.76
N ALA A 27 32.07 -3.90 -0.29
CA ALA A 27 30.62 -3.69 -0.26
C ALA A 27 29.85 -4.99 -0.03
N ARG A 28 30.23 -6.09 -0.69
CA ARG A 28 29.65 -7.42 -0.50
C ARG A 28 29.82 -7.88 0.94
N ASP A 29 31.03 -7.78 1.50
CA ASP A 29 31.30 -8.27 2.85
C ASP A 29 30.55 -7.44 3.90
N ALA A 30 30.47 -6.11 3.71
CA ALA A 30 29.70 -5.22 4.56
C ALA A 30 28.19 -5.51 4.48
N ALA A 31 27.63 -5.67 3.27
CA ALA A 31 26.23 -6.01 3.07
C ALA A 31 25.88 -7.38 3.64
N SER A 32 26.76 -8.37 3.48
CA SER A 32 26.56 -9.72 4.03
C SER A 32 26.55 -9.68 5.56
N LYS A 33 27.50 -8.96 6.16
CA LYS A 33 27.56 -8.77 7.61
C LYS A 33 26.31 -8.08 8.13
N TYR A 34 25.84 -7.04 7.44
CA TYR A 34 24.62 -6.32 7.84
C TYR A 34 23.39 -7.22 7.71
N LEU A 35 23.20 -7.90 6.58
CA LEU A 35 22.07 -8.81 6.37
C LEU A 35 22.05 -9.91 7.44
N LEU A 36 23.19 -10.56 7.72
CA LEU A 36 23.28 -11.56 8.78
C LEU A 36 23.00 -10.99 10.18
N SER A 37 23.31 -9.70 10.42
CA SER A 37 22.96 -9.04 11.69
C SER A 37 21.46 -8.76 11.86
N LEU A 38 20.67 -8.85 10.78
CA LEU A 38 19.20 -8.73 10.80
C LEU A 38 18.51 -10.10 10.94
N GLN A 39 19.26 -11.21 10.93
CA GLN A 39 18.68 -12.54 11.06
C GLN A 39 18.21 -12.76 12.50
N HIS A 40 17.01 -13.28 12.66
CA HIS A 40 16.50 -13.72 13.96
C HIS A 40 17.18 -15.02 14.42
N ASP A 41 17.10 -15.31 15.72
CA ASP A 41 17.76 -16.47 16.34
C ASP A 41 17.33 -17.83 15.75
N ASP A 42 16.12 -17.91 15.17
CA ASP A 42 15.57 -19.09 14.49
C ASP A 42 15.88 -19.14 12.98
N GLY A 43 16.64 -18.17 12.48
CA GLY A 43 17.18 -18.13 11.13
C GLY A 43 16.35 -17.37 10.09
N HIS A 44 15.20 -16.81 10.43
CA HIS A 44 14.40 -16.01 9.49
C HIS A 44 14.84 -14.54 9.43
N TRP A 45 14.39 -13.83 8.40
CA TRP A 45 14.46 -12.38 8.30
C TRP A 45 13.06 -11.79 8.32
N CYS A 46 12.87 -10.75 9.12
CA CYS A 46 11.62 -9.99 9.16
C CYS A 46 11.91 -8.56 8.70
N GLY A 47 11.21 -8.14 7.65
CA GLY A 47 11.27 -6.78 7.12
C GLY A 47 9.87 -6.20 7.05
N GLU A 48 9.79 -4.87 7.05
CA GLU A 48 8.54 -4.17 6.82
C GLU A 48 8.07 -4.40 5.38
N LEU A 49 6.83 -4.85 5.23
CA LEU A 49 6.15 -4.96 3.95
C LEU A 49 5.18 -3.79 3.83
N GLU A 50 5.65 -2.69 3.26
CA GLU A 50 4.80 -1.53 3.00
C GLU A 50 3.85 -1.81 1.82
N GLY A 51 2.59 -1.37 1.97
CA GLY A 51 1.56 -1.45 0.95
C GLY A 51 0.87 -0.09 0.75
N ALA A 52 -0.24 -0.10 0.00
CA ALA A 52 -1.11 1.06 -0.06
C ALA A 52 -1.66 1.40 1.34
N SER A 53 -1.81 2.69 1.64
CA SER A 53 -2.44 3.24 2.88
C SER A 53 -3.92 2.84 3.08
N ILE A 54 -4.44 2.01 2.18
CA ILE A 54 -5.72 1.31 2.26
C ILE A 54 -5.79 0.41 3.49
N LEU A 55 -4.71 -0.24 3.90
CA LEU A 55 -4.74 -1.25 4.96
C LEU A 55 -5.05 -0.65 6.34
N GLU A 56 -4.43 0.48 6.67
CA GLU A 56 -4.70 1.24 7.89
C GLU A 56 -6.15 1.70 7.91
N SER A 57 -6.64 2.20 6.78
CA SER A 57 -8.00 2.69 6.67
C SER A 57 -9.02 1.56 6.89
N GLU A 58 -8.86 0.43 6.19
CA GLU A 58 -9.75 -0.74 6.32
C GLU A 58 -9.71 -1.34 7.72
N TYR A 59 -8.52 -1.41 8.35
CA TYR A 59 -8.40 -1.83 9.74
C TYR A 59 -9.25 -0.95 10.66
N VAL A 60 -9.13 0.39 10.57
CA VAL A 60 -9.91 1.28 11.44
C VAL A 60 -11.40 1.19 11.15
N LEU A 61 -11.81 1.08 9.88
CA LEU A 61 -13.21 0.88 9.50
C LEU A 61 -13.78 -0.41 10.12
N VAL A 62 -13.09 -1.55 10.02
CA VAL A 62 -13.54 -2.80 10.64
C VAL A 62 -13.59 -2.67 12.16
N GLN A 63 -12.59 -2.05 12.79
CA GLN A 63 -12.62 -1.81 14.23
C GLN A 63 -13.80 -0.93 14.64
N HIS A 64 -14.16 0.08 13.85
CA HIS A 64 -15.32 0.93 14.11
C HIS A 64 -16.63 0.14 13.97
N LEU A 65 -16.77 -0.66 12.91
CA LEU A 65 -17.92 -1.54 12.71
C LEU A 65 -18.12 -2.51 13.89
N LEU A 66 -17.03 -3.00 14.48
CA LEU A 66 -17.04 -3.91 15.63
C LEU A 66 -17.19 -3.18 16.99
N GLY A 67 -17.31 -1.85 17.02
CA GLY A 67 -17.40 -1.07 18.27
C GLY A 67 -16.08 -1.01 19.06
N ARG A 68 -14.93 -1.19 18.39
CA ARG A 68 -13.58 -1.29 18.96
C ARG A 68 -12.61 -0.24 18.39
N ALA A 69 -13.13 0.86 17.87
CA ALA A 69 -12.32 1.91 17.24
C ALA A 69 -11.40 2.66 18.22
N ASP A 70 -11.69 2.66 19.52
CA ASP A 70 -10.91 3.38 20.54
C ASP A 70 -9.58 2.68 20.94
N SER A 71 -9.08 1.79 20.09
CA SER A 71 -7.83 1.07 20.35
C SER A 71 -6.61 1.95 20.09
N ASP A 72 -5.52 1.73 20.84
CA ASP A 72 -4.23 2.37 20.57
C ASP A 72 -3.75 2.13 19.13
N ARG A 73 -4.07 0.96 18.58
CA ARG A 73 -3.72 0.60 17.20
C ARG A 73 -4.49 1.45 16.19
N SER A 74 -5.77 1.71 16.42
CA SER A 74 -6.58 2.60 15.57
C SER A 74 -6.08 4.04 15.63
N ARG A 75 -5.69 4.53 16.81
CA ARG A 75 -5.07 5.86 16.95
C ARG A 75 -3.75 5.97 16.18
N LYS A 76 -2.88 4.94 16.26
CA LYS A 76 -1.62 4.88 15.51
C LYS A 76 -1.85 4.81 14.00
N ALA A 77 -2.81 4.00 13.55
CA ALA A 77 -3.21 3.93 12.14
C ALA A 77 -3.69 5.29 11.62
N ALA A 78 -4.55 5.99 12.37
CA ALA A 78 -5.00 7.34 12.01
C ALA A 78 -3.85 8.36 12.00
N ALA A 79 -2.91 8.28 12.93
CA ALA A 79 -1.72 9.12 12.92
C ALA A 79 -0.85 8.86 11.68
N HIS A 80 -0.69 7.60 11.28
CA HIS A 80 0.02 7.22 10.06
C HIS A 80 -0.66 7.77 8.81
N LEU A 81 -1.99 7.65 8.71
CA LEU A 81 -2.77 8.24 7.61
C LEU A 81 -2.54 9.75 7.49
N ARG A 82 -2.54 10.50 8.61
CA ARG A 82 -2.26 11.94 8.58
C ARG A 82 -0.84 12.24 8.08
N ALA A 83 0.14 11.43 8.44
CA ALA A 83 1.53 11.61 8.02
C ALA A 83 1.75 11.29 6.53
N GLN A 84 0.92 10.43 5.94
CA GLN A 84 1.00 10.03 4.53
C GLN A 84 0.20 10.93 3.58
N GLN A 85 -0.58 11.89 4.09
CA GLN A 85 -1.33 12.78 3.24
C GLN A 85 -0.39 13.62 2.36
N GLN A 86 -0.66 13.64 1.07
CA GLN A 86 0.14 14.38 0.10
C GLN A 86 -0.20 15.87 0.08
N GLU A 87 0.63 16.67 -0.60
CA GLU A 87 0.44 18.13 -0.69
C GLU A 87 -0.90 18.52 -1.33
N ASP A 88 -1.37 17.71 -2.28
CA ASP A 88 -2.67 17.82 -2.96
C ASP A 88 -3.86 17.39 -2.08
N GLY A 89 -3.60 16.89 -0.88
CA GLY A 89 -4.60 16.43 0.10
C GLY A 89 -5.00 14.98 -0.03
N GLY A 90 -4.54 14.25 -1.04
CA GLY A 90 -4.89 12.85 -1.29
C GLY A 90 -3.91 11.84 -0.70
N TRP A 91 -4.17 10.57 -1.02
CA TRP A 91 -3.35 9.40 -0.69
C TRP A 91 -3.14 8.55 -1.93
N ALA A 92 -1.95 7.97 -2.06
CA ALA A 92 -1.59 7.09 -3.18
C ALA A 92 -1.67 5.61 -2.82
N ILE A 93 -1.81 4.80 -3.86
CA ILE A 93 -1.73 3.33 -3.80
C ILE A 93 -0.29 2.80 -3.70
N TYR A 94 0.72 3.63 -3.93
CA TYR A 94 2.14 3.31 -3.76
C TYR A 94 2.95 4.57 -3.44
N ALA A 95 4.15 4.40 -2.86
CA ALA A 95 5.01 5.51 -2.46
C ALA A 95 5.38 6.42 -3.65
N GLY A 96 5.14 7.73 -3.51
CA GLY A 96 5.41 8.72 -4.55
C GLY A 96 4.46 8.68 -5.76
N GLY A 97 3.39 7.86 -5.71
CA GLY A 97 2.34 7.84 -6.72
C GLY A 97 1.38 9.03 -6.60
N PRO A 98 0.54 9.26 -7.63
CA PRO A 98 -0.50 10.29 -7.57
C PRO A 98 -1.60 9.91 -6.57
N ALA A 99 -2.37 10.91 -6.13
CA ALA A 99 -3.57 10.66 -5.35
C ALA A 99 -4.55 9.72 -6.08
N ASP A 100 -5.05 8.73 -5.35
CA ASP A 100 -6.06 7.78 -5.78
C ASP A 100 -7.39 8.05 -5.05
N VAL A 101 -8.50 8.04 -5.79
CA VAL A 101 -9.81 8.39 -5.24
C VAL A 101 -10.28 7.40 -4.18
N SER A 102 -10.02 6.11 -4.38
CA SER A 102 -10.48 5.04 -3.49
C SER A 102 -9.79 5.10 -2.13
N THR A 103 -8.47 5.24 -2.17
CA THR A 103 -7.61 5.35 -1.00
C THR A 103 -7.90 6.65 -0.25
N SER A 104 -8.00 7.77 -0.97
CA SER A 104 -8.26 9.09 -0.38
C SER A 104 -9.64 9.16 0.26
N ALA A 105 -10.68 8.58 -0.35
CA ALA A 105 -12.01 8.56 0.21
C ALA A 105 -12.08 7.76 1.52
N LYS A 106 -11.43 6.58 1.57
CA LYS A 106 -11.34 5.78 2.81
C LYS A 106 -10.58 6.51 3.91
N ALA A 107 -9.42 7.08 3.58
CA ALA A 107 -8.61 7.84 4.53
C ALA A 107 -9.41 9.02 5.11
N TYR A 108 -10.10 9.79 4.26
CA TYR A 108 -10.99 10.87 4.71
C TYR A 108 -12.08 10.39 5.66
N LEU A 109 -12.78 9.30 5.33
CA LEU A 109 -13.81 8.72 6.20
C LEU A 109 -13.22 8.32 7.55
N VAL A 110 -12.07 7.64 7.55
CA VAL A 110 -11.40 7.20 8.78
C VAL A 110 -11.00 8.37 9.66
N LEU A 111 -10.35 9.39 9.11
CA LEU A 111 -9.96 10.57 9.89
C LEU A 111 -11.18 11.27 10.50
N LYS A 112 -12.28 11.37 9.74
CA LYS A 112 -13.55 11.89 10.25
C LYS A 112 -14.11 11.05 11.40
N LEU A 113 -14.10 9.71 11.28
CA LEU A 113 -14.53 8.78 12.34
C LEU A 113 -13.62 8.84 13.58
N MET A 114 -12.35 9.22 13.39
CA MET A 114 -11.36 9.40 14.45
C MET A 114 -11.39 10.79 15.08
N GLY A 115 -12.37 11.62 14.72
CA GLY A 115 -12.66 12.91 15.37
C GLY A 115 -12.09 14.14 14.68
N ASP A 116 -11.51 14.01 13.48
CA ASP A 116 -10.98 15.16 12.76
C ASP A 116 -12.15 16.03 12.25
N ASP A 117 -12.05 17.34 12.52
CA ASP A 117 -13.02 18.31 12.04
C ASP A 117 -13.04 18.32 10.50
N PRO A 118 -14.18 18.06 9.84
CA PRO A 118 -14.30 18.13 8.38
C PRO A 118 -13.92 19.50 7.77
N ASN A 119 -13.86 20.56 8.57
CA ASN A 119 -13.45 21.90 8.16
C ASN A 119 -11.98 22.21 8.47
N ALA A 120 -11.26 21.32 9.14
CA ALA A 120 -9.82 21.48 9.33
C ALA A 120 -9.11 21.54 7.96
N PRO A 121 -8.02 22.31 7.80
CA PRO A 121 -7.37 22.51 6.50
C PRO A 121 -7.00 21.22 5.77
N HIS A 122 -6.51 20.21 6.51
CA HIS A 122 -6.12 18.92 5.93
C HIS A 122 -7.33 18.09 5.46
N MET A 123 -8.44 18.15 6.20
CA MET A 123 -9.70 17.50 5.83
C MET A 123 -10.38 18.20 4.64
N ALA A 124 -10.35 19.53 4.59
CA ALA A 124 -10.91 20.29 3.47
C ALA A 124 -10.21 19.95 2.15
N LYS A 125 -8.86 19.92 2.17
CA LYS A 125 -8.05 19.49 1.01
C LYS A 125 -8.34 18.06 0.59
N ALA A 126 -8.41 17.13 1.53
CA ALA A 126 -8.77 15.74 1.24
C ALA A 126 -10.14 15.61 0.56
N ARG A 127 -11.15 16.32 1.05
CA ARG A 127 -12.48 16.36 0.45
C ARG A 127 -12.43 16.93 -0.97
N GLU A 128 -11.72 18.03 -1.19
CA GLU A 128 -11.57 18.66 -2.51
C GLU A 128 -10.86 17.71 -3.49
N CYS A 129 -9.79 17.05 -3.06
CA CYS A 129 -9.09 16.03 -3.84
C CYS A 129 -10.04 14.89 -4.26
N VAL A 130 -10.79 14.30 -3.31
CA VAL A 130 -11.75 13.23 -3.60
C VAL A 130 -12.83 13.68 -4.60
N LEU A 131 -13.37 14.89 -4.43
CA LEU A 131 -14.36 15.44 -5.36
C LEU A 131 -13.77 15.69 -6.76
N HIS A 132 -12.55 16.21 -6.83
CA HIS A 132 -11.85 16.45 -8.10
C HIS A 132 -11.58 15.15 -8.86
N LEU A 133 -11.27 14.07 -8.15
CA LEU A 133 -11.05 12.74 -8.74
C LEU A 133 -12.34 11.98 -9.10
N GLY A 134 -13.51 12.63 -9.01
CA GLY A 134 -14.80 12.04 -9.42
C GLY A 134 -15.66 11.49 -8.27
N GLY A 135 -15.23 11.68 -7.02
CA GLY A 135 -16.00 11.31 -5.84
C GLY A 135 -16.21 9.79 -5.67
N LEU A 136 -17.20 9.42 -4.86
CA LEU A 136 -17.44 8.02 -4.50
C LEU A 136 -17.84 7.12 -5.68
N GLU A 137 -18.39 7.70 -6.76
CA GLU A 137 -18.73 6.96 -7.97
C GLU A 137 -17.51 6.46 -8.73
N ALA A 138 -16.41 7.21 -8.68
CA ALA A 138 -15.16 6.85 -9.32
C ALA A 138 -14.33 5.86 -8.48
N CYS A 139 -14.73 5.61 -7.22
CA CYS A 139 -14.07 4.64 -6.37
C CYS A 139 -14.25 3.20 -6.88
N ASN A 140 -13.28 2.36 -6.57
CA ASN A 140 -13.38 0.93 -6.82
C ASN A 140 -14.49 0.26 -6.00
N THR A 141 -14.88 -0.94 -6.41
CA THR A 141 -15.97 -1.72 -5.80
C THR A 141 -15.79 -1.93 -4.30
N PHE A 142 -14.58 -2.23 -3.81
CA PHE A 142 -14.33 -2.42 -2.38
C PHE A 142 -14.61 -1.15 -1.58
N THR A 143 -14.19 -0.01 -2.09
CA THR A 143 -14.43 1.27 -1.43
C THR A 143 -15.90 1.61 -1.42
N GLN A 144 -16.62 1.40 -2.52
CA GLN A 144 -18.07 1.58 -2.54
C GLN A 144 -18.78 0.69 -1.52
N ILE A 145 -18.37 -0.59 -1.39
CA ILE A 145 -18.90 -1.51 -0.37
C ILE A 145 -18.64 -0.97 1.04
N TYR A 146 -17.41 -0.58 1.37
CA TYR A 146 -17.11 0.03 2.68
C TYR A 146 -17.96 1.28 2.93
N MET A 147 -18.04 2.20 1.96
CA MET A 147 -18.86 3.39 2.09
C MET A 147 -20.33 3.04 2.31
N ALA A 148 -20.85 2.02 1.64
CA ALA A 148 -22.22 1.57 1.77
C ALA A 148 -22.49 0.89 3.12
N VAL A 149 -21.54 0.13 3.68
CA VAL A 149 -21.61 -0.40 5.07
C VAL A 149 -21.80 0.74 6.07
N PHE A 150 -21.11 1.86 5.86
CA PHE A 150 -21.22 3.06 6.71
C PHE A 150 -22.34 4.03 6.28
N GLY A 151 -23.24 3.61 5.37
CA GLY A 151 -24.36 4.42 4.91
C GLY A 151 -24.00 5.66 4.09
N GLN A 152 -22.76 5.75 3.59
CA GLN A 152 -22.25 6.86 2.78
C GLN A 152 -22.40 6.61 1.27
N PHE A 153 -22.84 5.43 0.87
CA PHE A 153 -23.10 5.05 -0.53
C PHE A 153 -24.32 4.14 -0.62
N ASP A 154 -25.11 4.20 -1.70
CA ASP A 154 -26.29 3.35 -1.86
C ASP A 154 -25.86 1.91 -2.17
N TRP A 155 -26.19 0.98 -1.26
CA TRP A 155 -25.89 -0.44 -1.40
C TRP A 155 -26.40 -1.04 -2.71
N ARG A 156 -27.50 -0.52 -3.28
CA ARG A 156 -28.07 -0.99 -4.56
C ARG A 156 -27.17 -0.72 -5.76
N ARG A 157 -26.18 0.16 -5.60
CA ARG A 157 -25.23 0.54 -6.65
C ARG A 157 -23.92 -0.25 -6.57
N CYS A 158 -23.69 -0.96 -5.47
CA CYS A 158 -22.57 -1.87 -5.36
C CYS A 158 -22.82 -3.12 -6.24
N PRO A 159 -21.78 -3.66 -6.92
CA PRO A 159 -21.86 -4.95 -7.58
C PRO A 159 -22.32 -6.06 -6.63
N ALA A 160 -23.25 -6.90 -7.10
CA ALA A 160 -23.75 -8.03 -6.33
C ALA A 160 -22.70 -9.16 -6.30
N VAL A 161 -22.49 -9.73 -5.11
CA VAL A 161 -21.72 -10.96 -4.90
C VAL A 161 -22.69 -12.00 -4.32
N PRO A 162 -23.38 -12.78 -5.18
CA PRO A 162 -24.46 -13.65 -4.73
C PRO A 162 -23.91 -14.87 -3.96
N PRO A 163 -24.36 -15.12 -2.71
CA PRO A 163 -23.90 -16.27 -1.93
C PRO A 163 -24.21 -17.62 -2.59
N GLU A 164 -25.20 -17.67 -3.50
CA GLU A 164 -25.56 -18.85 -4.29
C GLU A 164 -24.41 -19.34 -5.20
N MET A 165 -23.38 -18.53 -5.46
CA MET A 165 -22.17 -18.97 -6.16
C MET A 165 -21.49 -20.15 -5.45
N THR A 166 -21.64 -20.26 -4.13
CA THR A 166 -21.12 -21.39 -3.33
C THR A 166 -21.78 -22.73 -3.69
N LEU A 167 -22.96 -22.71 -4.31
CA LEU A 167 -23.72 -23.89 -4.71
C LEU A 167 -23.43 -24.35 -6.13
N LEU A 168 -22.63 -23.59 -6.90
CA LEU A 168 -22.31 -23.94 -8.28
C LEU A 168 -21.40 -25.17 -8.34
N PRO A 169 -21.67 -26.12 -9.24
CA PRO A 169 -20.81 -27.29 -9.42
C PRO A 169 -19.48 -26.88 -10.06
N ASN A 170 -18.43 -27.66 -9.82
CA ASN A 170 -17.07 -27.37 -10.29
C ASN A 170 -16.91 -27.28 -11.81
N TRP A 171 -17.86 -27.82 -12.59
CA TRP A 171 -17.86 -27.68 -14.06
C TRP A 171 -18.38 -26.32 -14.55
N SER A 172 -19.09 -25.57 -13.71
CA SER A 172 -19.64 -24.25 -14.07
C SER A 172 -18.53 -23.24 -14.34
N PRO A 173 -18.63 -22.37 -15.36
CA PRO A 173 -17.62 -21.35 -15.64
C PRO A 173 -17.45 -20.32 -14.51
N PHE A 174 -18.40 -20.21 -13.58
CA PHE A 174 -18.37 -19.28 -12.45
C PHE A 174 -18.14 -19.96 -11.09
N ASN A 175 -17.69 -21.21 -11.09
CA ASN A 175 -17.43 -21.93 -9.86
C ASN A 175 -16.27 -21.28 -9.07
N LEU A 176 -16.34 -21.32 -7.74
CA LEU A 176 -15.34 -20.71 -6.87
C LEU A 176 -13.94 -21.30 -7.07
N TYR A 177 -13.82 -22.58 -7.45
CA TYR A 177 -12.54 -23.24 -7.66
C TYR A 177 -11.81 -22.78 -8.93
N GLY A 178 -12.51 -22.15 -9.87
CA GLY A 178 -11.91 -21.46 -11.03
C GLY A 178 -11.30 -20.10 -10.69
N ILE A 179 -11.61 -19.53 -9.53
CA ILE A 179 -11.09 -18.25 -9.05
C ILE A 179 -9.75 -18.47 -8.34
N SER A 180 -8.80 -17.53 -8.48
CA SER A 180 -7.52 -17.56 -7.74
C SER A 180 -7.76 -17.63 -6.23
N SER A 181 -6.81 -18.20 -5.47
CA SER A 181 -6.98 -18.41 -4.03
C SER A 181 -7.27 -17.11 -3.27
N TRP A 182 -6.53 -16.04 -3.55
CA TRP A 182 -6.70 -14.75 -2.89
C TRP A 182 -8.01 -14.04 -3.27
N SER A 183 -8.43 -14.10 -4.53
CA SER A 183 -9.71 -13.51 -4.93
C SER A 183 -10.89 -14.32 -4.39
N ARG A 184 -10.76 -15.65 -4.26
CA ARG A 184 -11.78 -16.51 -3.67
C ARG A 184 -12.07 -16.17 -2.21
N THR A 185 -11.04 -15.87 -1.42
CA THR A 185 -11.19 -15.45 -0.02
C THR A 185 -11.82 -14.07 0.16
N ILE A 186 -11.93 -13.28 -0.91
CA ILE A 186 -12.63 -11.99 -0.90
C ILE A 186 -14.11 -12.17 -1.27
N VAL A 187 -14.42 -13.16 -2.11
CA VAL A 187 -15.79 -13.45 -2.58
C VAL A 187 -16.62 -14.20 -1.51
N VAL A 188 -15.98 -15.04 -0.71
CA VAL A 188 -16.60 -15.88 0.34
C VAL A 188 -16.45 -15.22 1.71
#